data_AF-A0A7C2L7B1-F1
#
_entry.id   AF-A0A7C2L7B1-F1
#
_cell.length_a   1.000
_cell.length_b   1.000
_cell.length_c   1.000
_cell.angle_alpha   90.00
_cell.angle_beta   90.00
_cell.angle_gamma   90.00
#
_symmetry.space_group_name_H-M   'P 1'
#
loop_
_entity.id
_entity.type
_entity.pdbx_description
1 polymer ?
#
loop_
_entity_poly.entity_id
_entity_poly.type
_entity_poly.pdbx_seq_one_letter_code
_entity_poly.pdbx_strand_id
1 'polypeptide(L)'
;MGVEEALARRPWLLPFLLALRQGVEARAGPLARALGVKGKLAKTALWELRRLGALEGAALKPEVAEWLSRQELAVRGRRLVWRRGGAYVLVAVKRSRVSAFTVPADLVAKVEEHLKSVGRASAGDVAAALGCSLLAASRALQALAALGRASRDGRAYRYT
;
A
#
# COMPACT_ATOMS: atom_id res chain seq x y z
N MET A 1 5.86 19.77 -13.21
CA MET A 1 5.55 18.47 -12.58
C MET A 1 4.38 18.66 -11.65
N GLY A 2 3.25 17.99 -11.91
CA GLY A 2 2.04 18.11 -11.08
C GLY A 2 2.21 17.43 -9.72
N VAL A 3 1.41 17.84 -8.73
CA VAL A 3 1.38 17.25 -7.37
C VAL A 3 1.15 15.74 -7.45
N GLU A 4 0.25 15.31 -8.32
CA GLU A 4 -0.11 13.92 -8.59
C GLU A 4 1.09 13.07 -9.04
N GLU A 5 1.88 13.57 -9.97
CA GLU A 5 3.07 12.89 -10.48
C GLU A 5 4.13 12.77 -9.37
N ALA A 6 4.29 13.83 -8.56
CA ALA A 6 5.24 13.84 -7.45
C ALA A 6 4.82 12.89 -6.30
N LEU A 7 3.50 12.72 -6.09
CA LEU A 7 2.92 11.74 -5.17
C LEU A 7 3.06 10.31 -5.70
N ALA A 8 2.87 10.11 -7.01
CA ALA A 8 3.06 8.81 -7.67
C ALA A 8 4.49 8.28 -7.54
N ARG A 9 5.48 9.18 -7.44
CA ARG A 9 6.89 8.85 -7.17
C ARG A 9 7.19 8.61 -5.69
N ARG A 10 6.27 8.93 -4.78
CA ARG A 10 6.40 8.77 -3.33
C ARG A 10 5.22 7.99 -2.73
N PRO A 11 4.98 6.73 -3.16
CA PRO A 11 3.83 5.94 -2.72
C PRO A 11 3.77 5.70 -1.20
N TRP A 12 4.88 5.85 -0.47
CA TRP A 12 4.87 5.77 0.99
C TRP A 12 4.05 6.87 1.67
N LEU A 13 3.70 7.96 0.96
CA LEU A 13 2.82 9.03 1.45
C LEU A 13 1.33 8.68 1.36
N LEU A 14 0.94 7.67 0.55
CA LEU A 14 -0.46 7.32 0.32
C LEU A 14 -1.25 7.00 1.60
N PRO A 15 -0.71 6.25 2.59
CA PRO A 15 -1.45 6.02 3.83
C PRO A 15 -1.77 7.31 4.59
N PHE A 16 -0.88 8.32 4.53
CA PHE A 16 -1.11 9.61 5.17
C PHE A 16 -2.16 10.41 4.43
N LEU A 17 -2.12 10.43 3.09
CA LEU A 17 -3.14 11.06 2.27
C LEU A 17 -4.54 10.48 2.50
N LEU A 18 -4.65 9.15 2.58
CA LEU A 18 -5.92 8.49 2.87
C LEU A 18 -6.43 8.79 4.28
N ALA A 19 -5.54 8.81 5.28
CA ALA A 19 -5.93 9.19 6.64
C ALA A 19 -6.48 10.63 6.68
N LEU A 20 -5.82 11.58 6.00
CA LEU A 20 -6.30 12.96 5.90
C LEU A 20 -7.67 13.02 5.20
N ARG A 21 -7.84 12.30 4.10
CA ARG A 21 -9.11 12.20 3.37
C ARG A 21 -10.23 11.61 4.23
N GLN A 22 -9.90 10.72 5.16
CA GLN A 22 -10.82 10.14 6.15
C GLN A 22 -11.09 11.06 7.35
N GLY A 23 -10.62 12.31 7.31
CA GLY A 23 -10.87 13.31 8.36
C GLY A 23 -9.84 13.29 9.50
N VAL A 24 -8.75 12.54 9.39
CA VAL A 24 -7.67 12.65 10.37
C VAL A 24 -7.02 14.03 10.24
N GLU A 25 -6.92 14.73 11.36
CA GLU A 25 -6.33 16.06 11.41
C GLU A 25 -4.89 16.09 10.86
N ALA A 26 -4.54 17.13 10.09
CA ALA A 26 -3.21 17.33 9.50
C ALA A 26 -2.12 17.77 10.51
N ARG A 27 -2.03 17.02 11.61
CA ARG A 27 -1.04 17.17 12.68
C ARG A 27 -0.34 15.83 12.93
N ALA A 28 0.92 15.91 13.35
CA ALA A 28 1.78 14.73 13.46
C ALA A 28 1.25 13.71 14.48
N GLY A 29 0.69 14.17 15.60
CA GLY A 29 0.12 13.31 16.65
C GLY A 29 -1.08 12.48 16.17
N PRO A 30 -2.16 13.12 15.67
CA PRO A 30 -3.31 12.43 15.09
C PRO A 30 -2.95 11.43 14.00
N LEU A 31 -2.13 11.82 13.01
CA LEU A 31 -1.68 10.91 11.95
C LEU A 31 -0.85 9.74 12.49
N ALA A 32 0.05 10.00 13.44
CA ALA A 32 0.86 8.96 14.06
C ALA A 32 0.00 7.92 14.76
N ARG A 33 -1.03 8.35 15.49
CA ARG A 33 -1.99 7.46 16.16
C ARG A 33 -2.82 6.67 15.15
N ALA A 34 -3.43 7.36 14.18
CA ALA A 34 -4.28 6.74 13.17
C ALA A 34 -3.55 5.63 12.37
N LEU A 35 -2.29 5.88 12.00
CA LEU A 35 -1.51 4.93 11.21
C LEU A 35 -0.63 3.98 12.07
N GLY A 36 -0.59 4.17 13.38
CA GLY A 36 0.25 3.40 14.29
C GLY A 36 1.76 3.58 14.05
N VAL A 37 2.19 4.77 13.64
CA VAL A 37 3.59 5.11 13.33
C VAL A 37 4.22 6.03 14.39
N LYS A 38 5.55 6.18 14.36
CA LYS A 38 6.26 7.15 15.20
C LYS A 38 5.91 8.59 14.78
N GLY A 39 5.80 9.49 15.76
CA GLY A 39 5.51 10.92 15.52
C GLY A 39 6.51 11.60 14.58
N LYS A 40 7.81 11.27 14.66
CA LYS A 40 8.83 11.77 13.72
C LYS A 40 8.50 11.42 12.26
N LEU A 41 8.02 10.20 12.00
CA LEU A 41 7.65 9.77 10.66
C LEU A 41 6.42 10.52 10.14
N ALA A 42 5.40 10.69 10.99
CA ALA A 42 4.21 11.49 10.65
C ALA A 42 4.57 12.98 10.40
N LYS A 43 5.49 13.54 11.19
CA LYS A 43 6.02 14.91 10.97
C LYS A 43 6.73 15.02 9.61
N THR A 44 7.58 14.07 9.26
CA THR A 44 8.24 14.03 7.95
C THR A 44 7.23 13.90 6.81
N ALA A 45 6.23 13.01 6.94
CA ALA A 45 5.17 12.88 5.93
C ALA A 45 4.40 14.17 5.72
N LEU A 46 3.98 14.84 6.80
CA LEU A 46 3.29 16.14 6.72
C LEU A 46 4.15 17.22 6.06
N TRP A 47 5.44 17.27 6.39
CA TRP A 47 6.36 18.22 5.77
C TRP A 47 6.46 17.99 4.26
N GLU A 48 6.61 16.73 3.83
CA GLU A 48 6.63 16.37 2.41
C GLU A 48 5.30 16.73 1.72
N LEU A 49 4.16 16.41 2.32
CA LEU A 49 2.86 16.72 1.73
C LEU A 49 2.64 18.23 1.55
N ARG A 50 3.08 19.06 2.51
CA ARG A 50 3.08 20.52 2.37
C ARG A 50 4.01 20.98 1.25
N ARG A 51 5.24 20.46 1.22
CA ARG A 51 6.25 20.80 0.21
C ARG A 51 5.79 20.45 -1.20
N LEU A 52 5.02 19.39 -1.35
CA LEU A 52 4.44 18.97 -2.62
C LEU A 52 3.17 19.76 -3.00
N GLY A 53 2.69 20.66 -2.14
CA GLY A 53 1.47 21.42 -2.38
C GLY A 53 0.20 20.60 -2.26
N ALA A 54 0.23 19.45 -1.56
CA ALA A 54 -0.92 18.58 -1.40
C ALA A 54 -1.92 19.07 -0.33
N LEU A 55 -1.48 19.98 0.54
CA LEU A 55 -2.29 20.53 1.63
C LEU A 55 -2.54 22.02 1.42
N GLU A 56 -3.69 22.48 1.90
CA GLU A 56 -4.04 23.89 2.06
C GLU A 56 -4.31 24.14 3.55
N GLY A 57 -3.38 24.82 4.22
CA GLY A 57 -3.37 24.95 5.67
C GLY A 57 -3.33 23.59 6.39
N ALA A 58 -4.46 23.24 7.02
CA ALA A 58 -4.64 21.98 7.76
C ALA A 58 -5.53 20.96 7.03
N ALA A 59 -5.91 21.22 5.78
CA ALA A 59 -6.78 20.36 4.98
C ALA A 59 -6.03 19.77 3.77
N LEU A 60 -6.51 18.63 3.29
CA LEU A 60 -6.11 18.09 2.00
C LEU A 60 -6.77 18.92 0.90
N LYS A 61 -6.01 19.30 -0.14
CA LYS A 61 -6.60 20.06 -1.25
C LYS A 61 -7.68 19.25 -1.99
N PRO A 62 -8.78 19.89 -2.45
CA PRO A 62 -9.83 19.21 -3.20
C PRO A 62 -9.32 18.45 -4.42
N GLU A 63 -8.40 19.04 -5.20
CA GLU A 63 -7.80 18.40 -6.38
C GLU A 63 -7.07 17.09 -6.05
N VAL A 64 -6.38 17.03 -4.91
CA VAL A 64 -5.66 15.84 -4.46
C VAL A 64 -6.62 14.80 -3.91
N ALA A 65 -7.68 15.23 -3.21
CA ALA A 65 -8.74 14.35 -2.75
C ALA A 65 -9.48 13.68 -3.92
N GLU A 66 -9.77 14.46 -4.97
CA GLU A 66 -10.37 13.96 -6.21
C GLU A 66 -9.43 13.00 -6.93
N TRP A 67 -8.16 13.36 -7.10
CA TRP A 67 -7.16 12.47 -7.68
C TRP A 67 -7.09 11.13 -6.95
N LEU A 68 -7.06 11.13 -5.60
CA LEU A 68 -7.09 9.91 -4.78
C LEU A 68 -8.35 9.07 -5.00
N SER A 69 -9.49 9.69 -5.29
CA SER A 69 -10.76 8.99 -5.51
C SER A 69 -10.80 8.21 -6.82
N ARG A 70 -10.03 8.67 -7.83
CA ARG A 70 -9.90 8.03 -9.14
C ARG A 70 -8.87 6.90 -9.15
N GLN A 71 -8.14 6.70 -8.05
CA GLN A 71 -7.13 5.65 -7.96
C GLN A 71 -7.77 4.32 -7.54
N GLU A 72 -7.33 3.25 -8.18
CA GLU A 72 -7.63 1.87 -7.77
C GLU A 72 -6.80 1.49 -6.53
N LEU A 73 -7.33 1.85 -5.35
CA LEU A 73 -6.72 1.62 -4.05
C LEU A 73 -7.50 0.57 -3.25
N ALA A 74 -6.79 -0.35 -2.62
CA ALA A 74 -7.33 -1.27 -1.62
C ALA A 74 -6.54 -1.14 -0.31
N VAL A 75 -7.23 -1.11 0.82
CA VAL A 75 -6.61 -1.00 2.15
C VAL A 75 -7.11 -2.13 3.02
N ARG A 76 -6.18 -2.87 3.66
CA ARG A 76 -6.51 -3.90 4.64
C ARG A 76 -5.52 -3.88 5.79
N GLY A 77 -6.01 -3.54 6.99
CA GLY A 77 -5.18 -3.35 8.17
C GLY A 77 -4.07 -2.32 7.90
N ARG A 78 -2.80 -2.72 8.11
CA ARG A 78 -1.63 -1.86 7.90
C ARG A 78 -1.00 -1.98 6.51
N ARG A 79 -1.76 -2.45 5.52
CA ARG A 79 -1.31 -2.58 4.14
C ARG A 79 -2.26 -1.85 3.21
N LEU A 80 -1.67 -1.28 2.17
CA LEU A 80 -2.35 -0.64 1.07
C LEU A 80 -1.80 -1.22 -0.22
N VAL A 81 -2.67 -1.42 -1.20
CA VAL A 81 -2.30 -1.77 -2.56
C VAL A 81 -2.87 -0.72 -3.49
N TRP A 82 -2.04 -0.25 -4.41
CA TRP A 82 -2.42 0.69 -5.45
C TRP A 82 -2.16 0.06 -6.81
N ARG A 83 -3.20 -0.13 -7.63
CA ARG A 83 -3.04 -0.57 -9.02
C ARG A 83 -2.54 0.59 -9.87
N ARG A 84 -1.45 0.38 -10.61
CA ARG A 84 -0.89 1.37 -11.54
C ARG A 84 -0.38 0.68 -12.80
N GLY A 85 -1.09 0.86 -13.92
CA GLY A 85 -0.70 0.31 -15.21
C GLY A 85 -0.50 -1.20 -15.16
N GLY A 86 0.69 -1.71 -15.49
CA GLY A 86 1.05 -3.13 -15.44
C GLY A 86 1.47 -3.67 -14.06
N ALA A 87 1.39 -2.88 -12.99
CA ALA A 87 1.86 -3.28 -11.67
C ALA A 87 0.90 -2.91 -10.51
N TYR A 88 1.18 -3.49 -9.35
CA TYR A 88 0.66 -3.08 -8.06
C TYR A 88 1.77 -2.44 -7.23
N VAL A 89 1.47 -1.35 -6.55
CA VAL A 89 2.32 -0.78 -5.51
C VAL A 89 1.78 -1.21 -4.16
N LEU A 90 2.50 -2.13 -3.50
CA LEU A 90 2.23 -2.58 -2.16
C LEU A 90 2.91 -1.65 -1.16
N VAL A 91 2.12 -0.97 -0.33
CA VAL A 91 2.58 -0.13 0.77
C VAL A 91 2.32 -0.84 2.10
N ALA A 92 3.36 -1.02 2.90
CA ALA A 92 3.31 -1.63 4.21
C ALA A 92 3.66 -0.61 5.30
N VAL A 93 2.73 -0.39 6.23
CA VAL A 93 2.89 0.53 7.35
C VAL A 93 3.40 -0.23 8.57
N LYS A 94 4.59 0.16 9.05
CA LYS A 94 5.19 -0.32 10.30
C LYS A 94 5.43 0.85 11.23
N ARG A 95 5.53 0.58 12.54
CA ARG A 95 5.72 1.63 13.56
C ARG A 95 6.87 2.59 13.23
N SER A 96 8.00 2.07 12.74
CA SER A 96 9.20 2.86 12.45
C SER A 96 9.36 3.30 11.00
N ARG A 97 8.59 2.75 10.05
CA ARG A 97 8.75 3.02 8.61
C ARG A 97 7.49 2.72 7.82
N VAL A 98 7.29 3.43 6.72
CA VAL A 98 6.38 3.03 5.65
C VAL A 98 7.23 2.59 4.47
N SER A 99 7.01 1.38 3.98
CA SER A 99 7.74 0.82 2.85
C SER A 99 6.80 0.64 1.67
N ALA A 100 7.27 0.92 0.47
CA ALA A 100 6.53 0.71 -0.76
C ALA A 100 7.32 -0.22 -1.68
N PHE A 101 6.62 -1.12 -2.36
CA PHE A 101 7.19 -2.12 -3.26
C PHE A 101 6.35 -2.22 -4.51
N THR A 102 6.99 -2.29 -5.66
CA THR A 102 6.32 -2.58 -6.93
C THR A 102 6.28 -4.08 -7.14
N VAL A 103 5.11 -4.60 -7.53
CA VAL A 103 4.88 -6.00 -7.85
C VAL A 103 4.21 -6.07 -9.22
N PRO A 104 4.77 -6.79 -10.20
CA PRO A 104 4.12 -6.99 -11.49
C PRO A 104 2.74 -7.62 -11.34
N ALA A 105 1.74 -7.13 -12.08
CA ALA A 105 0.37 -7.62 -11.93
C ALA A 105 0.15 -9.00 -12.56
N ASP A 106 0.93 -9.35 -13.58
CA ASP A 106 0.99 -10.69 -14.15
C ASP A 106 1.46 -11.71 -13.10
N LEU A 107 2.47 -11.35 -12.28
CA LEU A 107 2.90 -12.19 -11.17
C LEU A 107 1.79 -12.34 -10.12
N VAL A 108 1.10 -11.24 -9.77
CA VAL A 108 -0.02 -11.31 -8.81
C VAL A 108 -1.12 -12.24 -9.34
N ALA A 109 -1.45 -12.17 -10.63
CA ALA A 109 -2.44 -13.05 -11.26
C ALA A 109 -2.02 -14.52 -11.23
N LYS A 110 -0.78 -14.84 -11.64
CA LYS A 110 -0.23 -16.21 -11.59
C LYS A 110 -0.23 -16.78 -10.18
N VAL A 111 0.11 -15.96 -9.18
CA VAL A 111 0.07 -16.37 -7.77
C VAL A 111 -1.37 -16.61 -7.30
N GLU A 112 -2.32 -15.80 -7.76
CA GLU A 112 -3.75 -15.98 -7.45
C GLU A 112 -4.27 -17.30 -8.03
N GLU A 113 -3.99 -17.58 -9.29
CA GLU A 113 -4.37 -18.83 -9.98
C GLU A 113 -3.75 -20.05 -9.30
N HIS A 114 -2.44 -19.98 -9.00
CA HIS A 114 -1.78 -21.04 -8.26
C HIS A 114 -2.46 -21.27 -6.90
N LEU A 115 -2.74 -20.20 -6.14
CA LEU A 115 -3.38 -20.31 -4.83
C LEU A 115 -4.81 -20.86 -4.90
N LYS A 116 -5.57 -20.53 -5.95
CA LYS A 116 -6.89 -21.13 -6.24
C LYS A 116 -6.77 -22.64 -6.49
N SER A 117 -5.74 -23.06 -7.24
CA SER A 117 -5.55 -24.47 -7.59
C SER A 117 -5.15 -25.35 -6.40
N VAL A 118 -4.25 -24.86 -5.53
CA VAL A 118 -3.71 -25.65 -4.40
C VAL A 118 -4.43 -25.38 -3.08
N GLY A 119 -5.29 -24.35 -3.03
CA GLY A 119 -6.04 -23.91 -1.85
C GLY A 119 -5.22 -23.23 -0.76
N ARG A 120 -3.98 -23.69 -0.51
CA ARG A 120 -3.07 -23.14 0.50
C ARG A 120 -1.62 -23.24 0.06
N ALA A 121 -0.89 -22.12 0.10
CA ALA A 121 0.53 -22.09 -0.25
C ALA A 121 1.32 -21.09 0.59
N SER A 122 2.56 -21.43 0.93
CA SER A 122 3.55 -20.49 1.46
C SER A 122 4.24 -19.73 0.34
N ALA A 123 4.98 -18.67 0.70
CA ALA A 123 5.80 -17.96 -0.28
C ALA A 123 6.90 -18.84 -0.89
N GLY A 124 7.37 -19.87 -0.16
CA GLY A 124 8.34 -20.84 -0.67
C GLY A 124 7.74 -21.74 -1.74
N ASP A 125 6.54 -22.27 -1.48
CA ASP A 125 5.82 -23.14 -2.42
C ASP A 125 5.53 -22.40 -3.72
N VAL A 126 5.04 -21.15 -3.61
CA VAL A 126 4.78 -20.28 -4.76
C VAL A 126 6.05 -19.96 -5.54
N ALA A 127 7.15 -19.67 -4.84
CA ALA A 127 8.43 -19.36 -5.49
C ALA A 127 8.95 -20.55 -6.30
N ALA A 128 8.88 -21.76 -5.74
CA ALA A 128 9.27 -23.00 -6.40
C ALA A 128 8.37 -23.30 -7.60
N ALA A 129 7.04 -23.21 -7.43
CA ALA A 129 6.07 -23.54 -8.48
C ALA A 129 6.12 -22.57 -9.68
N LEU A 130 6.36 -21.27 -9.43
CA LEU A 130 6.34 -20.24 -10.47
C LEU A 130 7.72 -19.81 -10.95
N GLY A 131 8.79 -20.43 -10.45
CA GLY A 131 10.17 -20.09 -10.82
C GLY A 131 10.55 -18.64 -10.53
N CYS A 132 10.02 -18.05 -9.44
CA CYS A 132 10.29 -16.66 -9.06
C CYS A 132 11.01 -16.57 -7.71
N SER A 133 11.53 -15.38 -7.37
CA SER A 133 12.20 -15.21 -6.07
C SER A 133 11.21 -15.30 -4.90
N LEU A 134 11.68 -15.81 -3.76
CA LEU A 134 10.90 -15.86 -2.51
C LEU A 134 10.32 -14.49 -2.13
N LEU A 135 11.07 -13.42 -2.37
CA LEU A 135 10.65 -12.06 -2.08
C LEU A 135 9.52 -11.61 -3.02
N ALA A 136 9.58 -11.95 -4.31
CA ALA A 136 8.53 -11.64 -5.28
C ALA A 136 7.23 -12.37 -4.94
N ALA A 137 7.31 -13.69 -4.68
CA ALA A 137 6.20 -14.51 -4.21
C ALA A 137 5.56 -13.94 -2.92
N SER A 138 6.40 -13.62 -1.92
CA SER A 138 5.93 -13.04 -0.66
C SER A 138 5.19 -11.70 -0.85
N ARG A 139 5.69 -10.84 -1.75
CA ARG A 139 5.05 -9.55 -2.04
C ARG A 139 3.74 -9.72 -2.81
N ALA A 140 3.68 -10.63 -3.77
CA ALA A 140 2.46 -10.95 -4.51
C ALA A 140 1.36 -11.49 -3.58
N LEU A 141 1.69 -12.44 -2.70
CA LEU A 141 0.76 -12.95 -1.67
C LEU A 141 0.27 -11.85 -0.73
N GLN A 142 1.17 -10.94 -0.31
CA GLN A 142 0.77 -9.79 0.50
C GLN A 142 -0.13 -8.80 -0.25
N ALA A 143 0.08 -8.63 -1.56
CA ALA A 143 -0.80 -7.83 -2.40
C ALA A 143 -2.21 -8.47 -2.49
N LEU A 144 -2.30 -9.78 -2.77
CA LEU A 144 -3.57 -10.51 -2.77
C LEU A 144 -4.30 -10.40 -1.43
N ALA A 145 -3.57 -10.53 -0.31
CA ALA A 145 -4.17 -10.41 1.00
C ALA A 145 -4.74 -9.01 1.26
N ALA A 146 -4.02 -7.96 0.83
CA ALA A 146 -4.48 -6.58 0.93
C ALA A 146 -5.64 -6.26 -0.03
N LEU A 147 -5.72 -6.93 -1.17
CA LEU A 147 -6.84 -6.88 -2.11
C LEU A 147 -8.08 -7.67 -1.64
N GLY A 148 -8.00 -8.40 -0.53
CA GLY A 148 -9.12 -9.21 -0.04
C GLY A 148 -9.19 -10.63 -0.60
N ARG A 149 -8.34 -10.98 -1.59
CA ARG A 149 -8.38 -12.23 -2.35
C ARG A 149 -7.60 -13.39 -1.72
N ALA A 150 -6.91 -13.11 -0.61
CA ALA A 150 -6.24 -14.11 0.18
C ALA A 150 -6.30 -13.76 1.66
N SER A 151 -6.16 -14.77 2.51
CA SER A 151 -5.99 -14.63 3.94
C SER A 151 -4.72 -15.32 4.40
N ARG A 152 -4.08 -14.80 5.44
CA ARG A 152 -2.84 -15.38 5.97
C ARG A 152 -3.17 -16.43 7.02
N ASP A 153 -2.59 -17.62 6.87
CA ASP A 153 -2.72 -18.77 7.77
C ASP A 153 -1.30 -19.20 8.22
N GLY A 154 -0.83 -18.61 9.31
CA GLY A 154 0.53 -18.79 9.81
C GLY A 154 1.61 -18.33 8.81
N ARG A 155 2.38 -19.30 8.30
CA ARG A 155 3.42 -19.08 7.25
C ARG A 155 2.86 -19.16 5.82
N ALA A 156 1.62 -19.61 5.66
CA ALA A 156 0.95 -19.79 4.39
C ALA A 156 -0.13 -18.73 4.16
N TYR A 157 -0.70 -18.76 2.96
CA TYR A 157 -1.89 -18.03 2.56
C TYR A 157 -2.93 -19.00 2.04
N ARG A 158 -4.21 -18.63 2.14
CA ARG A 158 -5.35 -19.32 1.55
C ARG A 158 -6.09 -18.37 0.64
N TYR A 159 -6.62 -18.88 -0.46
CA TYR A 159 -7.56 -18.13 -1.29
C TYR A 159 -8.84 -17.81 -0.48
N THR A 160 -9.52 -16.72 -0.80
CA THR A 160 -10.74 -16.26 -0.10
C THR A 160 -11.84 -16.01 -1.11
#